data_AF-A0AAW7SK59-F1
#
_entry.id   AF-A0AAW7SK59-F1
#
_cell.length_a   1.000
_cell.length_b   1.000
_cell.length_c   1.000
_cell.angle_alpha   90.00
_cell.angle_beta   90.00
_cell.angle_gamma   90.00
#
_symmetry.space_group_name_H-M   'P 1'
#
loop_
_entity.id
_entity.type
_entity.pdbx_description
1 polymer ?
#
loop_
_entity_poly.entity_id
_entity_poly.type
_entity_poly.pdbx_seq_one_letter_code
_entity_poly.pdbx_strand_id
1 'polypeptide(L)'
;MLRPLLRLYLVVILFVGASIIFIQLSFDRIFYERGAQAQRDSLTTYSFVLNDYLERHPGAQRELALRELALHGREGFGFMSMADARAQLSGAPLRDLDAGRIAISYNGKDYYMPLADGSVLHARPIEAPDLDIRIYAYMLLALATLLAVVLWIHYHWRDIRRLQDAARAFGAGMLSTRVKLSGKSNIYELSQQFNDMAARIEASIKQQREMMHGISHELKTPLARLEFGLALLADADETGRMRERRDALRRDVRELDELVTELLTIGRLEQGASELAPMEVDVDALIDSVAGNVADDIADRGIALDVSTLDAPATHVCDPKLVARALLNLIRNGARYASRKVVLAATRDRSGALVLSVDDDGPGIPAAERARVFEPFQRLDSSRDRQTGGFGLGLAIVRRVAQVHGGDVRLEDSPLGGARFVITLPMRALPDTLFDVAQGAASTHADARHRSGAGAVIPLR
;
A
#
# COMPACT_ATOMS: atom_id res chain seq x y z
N MET A 1 -3.76 8.58 -9.18
CA MET A 1 -2.64 9.13 -8.40
C MET A 1 -2.29 10.60 -8.70
N LEU A 2 -2.50 11.12 -9.92
CA LEU A 2 -2.24 12.54 -10.22
C LEU A 2 -3.20 13.53 -9.53
N ARG A 3 -4.46 13.15 -9.31
CA ARG A 3 -5.53 14.05 -8.81
C ARG A 3 -5.20 14.81 -7.50
N PRO A 4 -4.74 14.17 -6.40
CA PRO A 4 -4.44 14.90 -5.16
C PRO A 4 -3.20 15.80 -5.27
N LEU A 5 -2.19 15.37 -6.02
CA LEU A 5 -1.01 16.21 -6.33
C LEU A 5 -1.41 17.43 -7.15
N LEU A 6 -2.21 17.25 -8.20
CA LEU A 6 -2.69 18.33 -9.05
C LEU A 6 -3.49 19.36 -8.24
N ARG A 7 -4.34 18.91 -7.29
CA ARG A 7 -5.08 19.79 -6.39
C ARG A 7 -4.16 20.61 -5.49
N LEU A 8 -3.17 19.97 -4.87
CA LEU A 8 -2.20 20.68 -4.01
C LEU A 8 -1.39 21.70 -4.82
N TYR A 9 -0.93 21.33 -6.02
CA TYR A 9 -0.22 22.25 -6.91
C TYR A 9 -1.09 23.44 -7.35
N LEU A 10 -2.35 23.19 -7.71
CA LEU A 10 -3.29 24.25 -8.05
C LEU A 10 -3.52 25.21 -6.88
N VAL A 11 -3.62 24.70 -5.65
CA VAL A 11 -3.77 25.54 -4.46
C VAL A 11 -2.53 26.40 -4.24
N VAL A 12 -1.33 25.82 -4.33
CA VAL A 12 -0.07 26.58 -4.17
C VAL A 12 0.05 27.66 -5.25
N ILE A 13 -0.19 27.32 -6.52
CA ILE A 13 -0.12 28.27 -7.64
C ILE A 13 -1.14 29.40 -7.45
N LEU A 14 -2.37 29.07 -7.06
CA LEU A 14 -3.42 30.05 -6.80
C LEU A 14 -3.06 30.99 -5.65
N PHE A 15 -2.49 30.45 -4.55
CA PHE A 15 -2.09 31.26 -3.40
C PHE A 15 -0.91 32.17 -3.72
N VAL A 16 0.09 31.67 -4.44
CA VAL A 16 1.23 32.48 -4.91
C VAL A 16 0.76 33.58 -5.85
N GLY A 17 -0.11 33.25 -6.82
CA GLY A 17 -0.71 34.25 -7.72
C GLY A 17 -1.52 35.31 -6.97
N ALA A 18 -2.36 34.89 -6.02
CA ALA A 18 -3.13 35.81 -5.19
C ALA A 18 -2.24 36.71 -4.33
N SER A 19 -1.14 36.19 -3.76
CA SER A 19 -0.17 36.99 -3.01
C SER A 19 0.53 38.02 -3.90
N ILE A 20 0.90 37.68 -5.13
CA ILE A 20 1.53 38.62 -6.07
C ILE A 20 0.55 39.76 -6.39
N ILE A 21 -0.70 39.44 -6.73
CA ILE A 21 -1.74 40.44 -7.01
C ILE A 21 -1.99 41.33 -5.78
N PHE A 22 -2.06 40.73 -4.59
CA PHE A 22 -2.25 41.47 -3.33
C PHE A 22 -1.11 42.44 -3.04
N ILE A 23 0.14 41.99 -3.22
CA ILE A 23 1.33 42.84 -3.07
C ILE A 23 1.25 44.00 -4.08
N GLN A 24 0.96 43.73 -5.34
CA GLN A 24 0.91 44.75 -6.38
C GLN A 24 -0.18 45.81 -6.15
N LEU A 25 -1.33 45.44 -5.60
CA LEU A 25 -2.41 46.38 -5.30
C LEU A 25 -2.21 47.16 -3.99
N SER A 26 -1.51 46.57 -3.01
CA SER A 26 -1.41 47.12 -1.66
C SER A 26 -0.11 47.91 -1.44
N PHE A 27 0.98 47.55 -2.12
CA PHE A 27 2.30 48.11 -1.87
C PHE A 27 2.34 49.63 -2.06
N ASP A 28 1.86 50.14 -3.20
CA ASP A 28 1.89 51.58 -3.51
C ASP A 28 1.00 52.39 -2.56
N ARG A 29 -0.05 51.79 -2.00
CA ARG A 29 -0.90 52.42 -0.99
C ARG A 29 -0.25 52.44 0.39
N ILE A 30 0.35 51.32 0.81
CA ILE A 30 0.97 51.18 2.13
C ILE A 30 2.24 52.05 2.23
N PHE A 31 3.04 52.09 1.17
CA PHE A 31 4.31 52.82 1.14
C PHE A 31 4.22 54.21 0.49
N TYR A 32 3.00 54.70 0.27
CA TYR A 32 2.75 56.00 -0.36
C TYR A 32 3.58 57.13 0.25
N GLU A 33 3.58 57.27 1.59
CA GLU A 33 4.24 58.39 2.25
C GLU A 33 5.76 58.42 1.98
N ARG A 34 6.41 57.26 2.02
CA ARG A 34 7.85 57.15 1.72
C ARG A 34 8.15 57.42 0.25
N GLY A 35 7.36 56.85 -0.65
CA GLY A 35 7.53 57.04 -2.10
C GLY A 35 7.31 58.49 -2.52
N ALA A 36 6.20 59.08 -2.06
CA ALA A 36 5.84 60.45 -2.35
C ALA A 36 6.82 61.45 -1.74
N GLN A 37 7.37 61.18 -0.54
CA GLN A 37 8.40 62.05 0.04
C GLN A 37 9.68 62.06 -0.79
N ALA A 38 10.22 60.89 -1.16
CA ALA A 38 11.42 60.80 -1.98
C ALA A 38 11.25 61.49 -3.35
N GLN A 39 10.09 61.34 -3.98
CA GLN A 39 9.78 62.03 -5.24
C GLN A 39 9.62 63.54 -5.06
N ARG A 40 8.95 63.99 -3.98
CA ARG A 40 8.85 65.42 -3.66
C ARG A 40 10.23 66.06 -3.47
N ASP A 41 11.12 65.38 -2.76
CA ASP A 41 12.48 65.89 -2.54
C ASP A 41 13.22 66.07 -3.87
N SER A 42 13.05 65.15 -4.82
CA SER A 42 13.62 65.26 -6.17
C SER A 42 12.94 66.34 -7.03
N LEU A 43 11.64 66.57 -6.86
CA LEU A 43 10.87 67.55 -7.62
C LEU A 43 10.91 68.95 -7.02
N THR A 44 11.41 69.12 -5.79
CA THR A 44 11.37 70.41 -5.08
C THR A 44 12.05 71.52 -5.90
N THR A 45 13.29 71.31 -6.35
CA THR A 45 14.03 72.28 -7.17
C THR A 45 13.36 72.53 -8.51
N TYR A 46 12.88 71.46 -9.17
CA TYR A 46 12.20 71.56 -10.45
C TYR A 46 10.90 72.37 -10.35
N SER A 47 10.09 72.07 -9.34
CA SER A 47 8.81 72.73 -9.06
C SER A 47 8.99 74.21 -8.74
N PHE A 48 10.05 74.58 -8.03
CA PHE A 48 10.37 75.98 -7.73
C PHE A 48 10.67 76.77 -9.01
N VAL A 49 11.56 76.24 -9.87
CA VAL A 49 11.92 76.88 -11.15
C VAL A 49 10.71 76.95 -12.07
N LEU A 50 9.90 75.89 -12.11
CA LEU A 50 8.69 75.83 -12.91
C LEU A 50 7.66 76.87 -12.43
N ASN A 51 7.45 77.00 -11.12
CA ASN A 51 6.54 78.00 -10.56
C ASN A 51 7.02 79.44 -10.87
N ASP A 52 8.30 79.75 -10.65
CA ASP A 52 8.89 81.07 -10.96
C ASP A 52 8.78 81.40 -12.46
N TYR A 53 9.03 80.43 -13.34
CA TYR A 53 8.87 80.61 -14.78
C TYR A 53 7.42 80.89 -15.18
N LEU A 54 6.47 80.16 -14.57
CA LEU A 54 5.04 80.30 -14.81
C LEU A 54 4.44 81.59 -14.24
N GLU A 55 4.97 82.12 -13.14
CA GLU A 55 4.56 83.42 -12.58
C GLU A 55 4.98 84.60 -13.47
N ARG A 56 6.12 84.48 -14.16
CA ARG A 56 6.59 85.49 -15.12
C ARG A 56 5.76 85.58 -16.39
N HIS A 57 4.87 84.60 -16.64
CA HIS A 57 4.05 84.50 -17.86
C HIS A 57 2.55 84.36 -17.50
N PRO A 58 1.88 85.42 -17.02
CA PRO A 58 0.48 85.36 -16.61
C PRO A 58 -0.50 85.27 -17.81
N GLY A 59 -1.70 84.72 -17.55
CA GLY A 59 -2.81 84.68 -18.52
C GLY A 59 -2.54 83.76 -19.72
N ALA A 60 -2.90 84.20 -20.93
CA ALA A 60 -2.80 83.39 -22.15
C ALA A 60 -1.36 82.98 -22.52
N GLN A 61 -0.34 83.69 -22.00
CA GLN A 61 1.07 83.36 -22.21
C GLN A 61 1.50 82.10 -21.44
N ARG A 62 0.76 81.73 -20.39
CA ARG A 62 1.09 80.59 -19.53
C ARG A 62 0.91 79.25 -20.23
N GLU A 63 -0.16 79.12 -21.02
CA GLU A 63 -0.42 77.92 -21.81
C GLU A 63 0.61 77.75 -22.94
N LEU A 64 1.07 78.86 -23.54
CA LEU A 64 2.14 78.86 -24.54
C LEU A 64 3.47 78.43 -23.92
N ALA A 65 3.81 78.98 -22.75
CA ALA A 65 5.02 78.63 -22.00
C ALA A 65 5.05 77.14 -21.59
N LEU A 66 3.91 76.58 -21.16
CA LEU A 66 3.80 75.14 -20.89
C LEU A 66 3.94 74.27 -22.15
N ARG A 67 3.37 74.70 -23.28
CA ARG A 67 3.53 73.99 -24.56
C ARG A 67 4.99 73.97 -25.00
N GLU A 68 5.71 75.07 -24.80
CA GLU A 68 7.15 75.15 -25.08
C GLU A 68 7.97 74.25 -24.15
N LEU A 69 7.65 74.22 -22.85
CA LEU A 69 8.26 73.28 -21.90
C LEU A 69 7.97 71.82 -22.27
N ALA A 70 6.76 71.52 -22.72
CA ALA A 70 6.37 70.17 -23.17
C ALA A 70 7.12 69.73 -24.45
N LEU A 71 7.63 70.66 -25.28
CA LEU A 71 8.47 70.34 -26.44
C LEU A 71 9.89 69.92 -26.03
N HIS A 72 10.38 70.39 -24.88
CA HIS A 72 11.72 70.11 -24.37
C HIS A 72 11.74 69.08 -23.23
N GLY A 73 10.59 68.77 -22.63
CA GLY A 73 10.42 67.77 -21.58
C GLY A 73 9.84 66.44 -22.06
N ARG A 74 9.88 65.43 -21.20
CA ARG A 74 9.19 64.14 -21.38
C ARG A 74 7.85 64.07 -20.63
N GLU A 75 7.30 65.23 -20.30
CA GLU A 75 6.11 65.37 -19.46
C GLU A 75 5.10 66.27 -20.17
N GLY A 76 3.84 65.85 -20.14
CA GLY A 76 2.70 66.60 -20.63
C GLY A 76 2.15 67.43 -19.48
N PHE A 77 2.08 68.74 -19.66
CA PHE A 77 1.53 69.66 -18.68
C PHE A 77 0.13 70.11 -19.07
N GLY A 78 -0.76 70.19 -18.08
CA GLY A 78 -2.08 70.78 -18.23
C GLY A 78 -2.51 71.49 -16.96
N PHE A 79 -3.37 72.49 -17.10
CA PHE A 79 -4.01 73.14 -15.94
C PHE A 79 -5.38 72.53 -15.69
N MET A 80 -5.74 72.46 -14.41
CA MET A 80 -7.08 72.11 -13.98
C MET A 80 -7.49 72.91 -12.75
N SER A 81 -8.79 72.95 -12.49
CA SER A 81 -9.28 73.59 -11.28
C SER A 81 -8.95 72.73 -10.05
N MET A 82 -8.85 73.37 -8.88
CA MET A 82 -8.75 72.65 -7.60
C MET A 82 -9.92 71.66 -7.41
N ALA A 83 -11.12 71.97 -7.93
CA ALA A 83 -12.26 71.08 -7.84
C ALA A 83 -12.07 69.81 -8.69
N ASP A 84 -11.55 69.95 -9.92
CA ASP A 84 -11.28 68.82 -10.81
C ASP A 84 -10.12 67.95 -10.29
N ALA A 85 -9.09 68.57 -9.70
CA ALA A 85 -7.98 67.85 -9.07
C ALA A 85 -8.45 67.05 -7.85
N ARG A 86 -9.32 67.63 -7.01
CA ARG A 86 -9.93 66.92 -5.87
C ARG A 86 -10.80 65.74 -6.30
N ALA A 87 -11.47 65.84 -7.44
CA ALA A 87 -12.28 64.74 -7.98
C ALA A 87 -11.42 63.55 -8.49
N GLN A 88 -10.16 63.81 -8.86
CA GLN A 88 -9.24 62.78 -9.39
C GLN A 88 -8.37 62.12 -8.31
N LEU A 89 -8.27 62.72 -7.13
CA LEU A 89 -7.44 62.23 -6.02
C LEU A 89 -8.29 61.65 -4.89
N SER A 90 -7.72 60.69 -4.16
CA SER A 90 -8.35 60.10 -2.97
C SER A 90 -7.30 59.81 -1.90
N GLY A 91 -7.73 59.74 -0.64
CA GLY A 91 -6.86 59.33 0.48
C GLY A 91 -5.67 60.27 0.71
N ALA A 92 -4.46 59.70 0.79
CA ALA A 92 -3.24 60.45 1.12
C ALA A 92 -2.83 61.51 0.07
N PRO A 93 -2.89 61.23 -1.24
CA PRO A 93 -2.72 62.25 -2.29
C PRO A 93 -3.63 63.48 -2.14
N LEU A 94 -4.92 63.25 -1.83
CA LEU A 94 -5.87 64.35 -1.64
C LEU A 94 -5.51 65.22 -0.44
N ARG A 95 -5.11 64.59 0.68
CA ARG A 95 -4.63 65.31 1.87
C ARG A 95 -3.37 66.14 1.59
N ASP A 96 -2.47 65.64 0.75
CA ASP A 96 -1.27 66.38 0.34
C ASP A 96 -1.64 67.62 -0.49
N LEU A 97 -2.58 67.48 -1.43
CA LEU A 97 -3.05 68.59 -2.26
C LEU A 97 -3.73 69.68 -1.41
N ASP A 98 -4.62 69.27 -0.49
CA ASP A 98 -5.32 70.19 0.41
C ASP A 98 -4.37 70.89 1.40
N ALA A 99 -3.23 70.27 1.72
CA ALA A 99 -2.18 70.88 2.54
C ALA A 99 -1.26 71.83 1.74
N GLY A 100 -1.54 72.08 0.46
CA GLY A 100 -0.72 72.93 -0.41
C GLY A 100 0.61 72.28 -0.83
N ARG A 101 0.77 70.97 -0.64
CA ARG A 101 1.96 70.23 -1.09
C ARG A 101 1.74 69.69 -2.50
N ILE A 102 2.85 69.35 -3.17
CA ILE A 102 2.80 68.57 -4.42
C ILE A 102 2.20 67.20 -4.07
N ALA A 103 1.02 66.93 -4.61
CA ALA A 103 0.34 65.67 -4.47
C ALA A 103 0.75 64.74 -5.61
N ILE A 104 1.13 63.52 -5.27
CA ILE A 104 1.50 62.49 -6.24
C ILE A 104 0.39 61.45 -6.19
N SER A 105 -0.09 60.99 -7.32
CA SER A 105 -1.12 59.95 -7.38
C SER A 105 -0.59 58.59 -6.90
N TYR A 106 -1.47 57.67 -6.48
CA TYR A 106 -1.06 56.33 -6.04
C TYR A 106 -0.35 55.49 -7.11
N ASN A 107 -0.51 55.83 -8.39
CA ASN A 107 0.22 55.17 -9.48
C ASN A 107 1.69 55.64 -9.57
N GLY A 108 2.06 56.72 -8.84
CA GLY A 108 3.40 57.30 -8.80
C GLY A 108 3.82 58.06 -10.06
N LYS A 109 2.89 58.28 -10.99
CA LYS A 109 3.12 58.87 -12.32
C LYS A 109 2.57 60.28 -12.42
N ASP A 110 1.31 60.48 -12.03
CA ASP A 110 0.68 61.80 -12.15
C ASP A 110 0.98 62.63 -10.91
N TYR A 111 1.42 63.87 -11.11
CA TYR A 111 1.64 64.82 -10.03
C TYR A 111 0.86 66.12 -10.22
N TYR A 112 0.39 66.64 -9.09
CA TYR A 112 -0.53 67.76 -8.97
C TYR A 112 0.10 68.82 -8.08
N MET A 113 0.39 69.98 -8.65
CA MET A 113 1.04 71.08 -7.96
C MET A 113 0.06 72.27 -7.83
N PRO A 114 -0.30 72.68 -6.61
CA PRO A 114 -1.12 73.87 -6.41
C PRO A 114 -0.31 75.14 -6.73
N LEU A 115 -0.90 76.06 -7.47
CA LEU A 115 -0.30 77.35 -7.85
C LEU A 115 -0.90 78.48 -7.00
N ALA A 116 -0.18 79.61 -6.92
CA ALA A 116 -0.59 80.77 -6.12
C ALA A 116 -1.93 81.41 -6.56
N ASP A 117 -2.35 81.18 -7.81
CA ASP A 117 -3.60 81.69 -8.37
C ASP A 117 -4.83 80.78 -8.12
N GLY A 118 -4.63 79.67 -7.38
CA GLY A 118 -5.69 78.70 -7.08
C GLY A 118 -5.95 77.68 -8.18
N SER A 119 -5.17 77.68 -9.26
CA SER A 119 -5.16 76.60 -10.25
C SER A 119 -4.21 75.46 -9.85
N VAL A 120 -4.36 74.30 -10.47
CA VAL A 120 -3.48 73.14 -10.25
C VAL A 120 -2.79 72.79 -11.55
N LEU A 121 -1.46 72.73 -11.52
CA LEU A 121 -0.68 72.13 -12.58
C LEU A 121 -0.76 70.61 -12.45
N HIS A 122 -1.30 69.96 -13.46
CA HIS A 122 -1.27 68.52 -13.63
C HIS A 122 -0.20 68.17 -14.65
N ALA A 123 0.82 67.48 -14.21
CA ALA A 123 1.84 66.94 -15.08
C ALA A 123 1.73 65.42 -15.16
N ARG A 124 1.80 64.91 -16.39
CA ARG A 124 1.76 63.49 -16.70
C ARG A 124 3.02 63.11 -17.48
N PRO A 125 3.81 62.12 -17.04
CA PRO A 125 4.91 61.61 -17.85
C PRO A 125 4.37 61.03 -19.17
N ILE A 126 5.02 61.38 -20.28
CA ILE A 126 4.66 60.98 -21.65
C ILE A 126 5.18 59.56 -21.97
N GLU A 127 6.19 59.07 -21.23
CA GLU A 127 6.68 57.69 -21.37
C GLU A 127 5.93 56.73 -20.43
N ALA A 128 5.50 55.59 -20.99
CA ALA A 128 5.02 54.47 -20.20
C ALA A 128 6.12 54.07 -19.20
N PRO A 129 5.82 53.85 -17.91
CA PRO A 129 6.86 53.42 -17.00
C PRO A 129 7.37 52.06 -17.45
N ASP A 130 8.66 51.83 -17.25
CA ASP A 130 9.30 50.52 -17.34
C ASP A 130 8.45 49.46 -16.61
N LEU A 131 7.54 48.82 -17.34
CA LEU A 131 6.77 47.69 -16.84
C LEU A 131 7.67 46.45 -16.68
N ASP A 132 8.93 46.51 -17.11
CA ASP A 132 9.70 45.36 -17.58
C ASP A 132 10.89 44.94 -16.69
N ILE A 133 10.91 45.26 -15.40
CA ILE A 133 11.89 44.66 -14.47
C ILE A 133 11.23 44.06 -13.24
N ARG A 134 10.30 44.78 -12.59
CA ARG A 134 9.59 44.27 -11.39
C ARG A 134 8.77 43.03 -11.70
N ILE A 135 8.10 42.96 -12.86
CA ILE A 135 7.30 41.80 -13.27
C ILE A 135 8.20 40.57 -13.46
N TYR A 136 9.33 40.70 -14.16
CA TYR A 136 10.28 39.59 -14.30
C TYR A 136 10.90 39.18 -12.97
N ALA A 137 11.18 40.12 -12.07
CA ALA A 137 11.66 39.82 -10.72
C ALA A 137 10.63 39.02 -9.90
N TYR A 138 9.35 39.40 -9.94
CA TYR A 138 8.28 38.64 -9.28
C TYR A 138 8.04 37.28 -9.95
N MET A 139 8.10 37.20 -11.27
CA MET A 139 7.98 35.93 -12.01
C MET A 139 9.12 34.96 -11.69
N LEU A 140 10.36 35.46 -11.60
CA LEU A 140 11.52 34.67 -11.21
C LEU A 140 11.37 34.16 -9.77
N LEU A 141 10.95 35.02 -8.84
CA LEU A 141 10.72 34.63 -7.44
C LEU A 141 9.60 33.60 -7.32
N ALA A 142 8.50 33.78 -8.07
CA ALA A 142 7.40 32.84 -8.12
C ALA A 142 7.85 31.48 -8.66
N LEU A 143 8.63 31.46 -9.74
CA LEU A 143 9.16 30.24 -10.34
C LEU A 143 10.12 29.51 -9.40
N ALA A 144 11.03 30.23 -8.73
CA ALA A 144 11.95 29.66 -7.76
C ALA A 144 11.21 29.05 -6.55
N THR A 145 10.17 29.75 -6.07
CA THR A 145 9.33 29.26 -4.97
C THR A 145 8.54 28.02 -5.40
N LEU A 146 7.95 28.03 -6.60
CA LEU A 146 7.24 26.89 -7.16
C LEU A 146 8.17 25.68 -7.28
N LEU A 147 9.39 25.87 -7.80
CA LEU A 147 10.38 24.79 -7.94
C LEU A 147 10.75 24.21 -6.57
N ALA A 148 11.00 25.05 -5.57
CA ALA A 148 11.31 24.61 -4.21
C ALA A 148 10.16 23.77 -3.60
N VAL A 149 8.91 24.22 -3.77
CA VAL A 149 7.73 23.50 -3.28
C VAL A 149 7.54 22.17 -4.01
N VAL A 150 7.70 22.14 -5.34
CA VAL A 150 7.62 20.91 -6.15
C VAL A 150 8.67 19.89 -5.69
N LEU A 151 9.92 20.30 -5.50
CA LEU A 151 10.99 19.42 -5.04
C LEU A 151 10.72 18.88 -3.63
N TRP A 152 10.28 19.74 -2.71
CA TRP A 152 9.94 19.35 -1.34
C TRP A 152 8.79 18.33 -1.31
N ILE A 153 7.70 18.61 -2.04
CA ILE A 153 6.55 17.69 -2.14
C ILE A 153 6.98 16.37 -2.77
N HIS A 154 7.76 16.40 -3.85
CA HIS A 154 8.21 15.19 -4.53
C HIS A 154 8.97 14.27 -3.58
N TYR A 155 9.91 14.81 -2.80
CA TYR A 155 10.69 14.05 -1.84
C TYR A 155 9.80 13.47 -0.72
N HIS A 156 8.90 14.29 -0.16
CA HIS A 156 7.99 13.86 0.90
C HIS A 156 7.04 12.74 0.44
N TRP A 157 6.46 12.86 -0.76
CA TRP A 157 5.56 11.84 -1.33
C TRP A 157 6.26 10.56 -1.73
N ARG A 158 7.53 10.62 -2.13
CA ARG A 158 8.33 9.42 -2.39
C ARG A 158 8.50 8.61 -1.10
N ASP A 159 8.81 9.28 0.00
CA ASP A 159 9.05 8.61 1.28
C ASP A 159 7.76 8.01 1.86
N ILE A 160 6.63 8.71 1.76
CA ILE A 160 5.31 8.17 2.16
C ILE A 160 4.92 6.94 1.34
N ARG A 161 5.20 6.95 0.03
CA ARG A 161 4.93 5.78 -0.82
C ARG A 161 5.75 4.56 -0.39
N ARG A 162 7.02 4.74 -0.04
CA ARG A 162 7.85 3.64 0.49
C ARG A 162 7.26 3.04 1.77
N LEU A 163 6.75 3.88 2.67
CA LEU A 163 6.07 3.42 3.89
C LEU A 163 4.76 2.68 3.55
N GLN A 164 3.96 3.18 2.61
CA GLN A 164 2.73 2.54 2.15
C GLN A 164 2.99 1.17 1.51
N ASP A 165 3.99 1.07 0.65
CA ASP A 165 4.36 -0.16 -0.04
C ASP A 165 4.87 -1.21 0.96
N ALA A 166 5.68 -0.79 1.94
CA ALA A 166 6.12 -1.65 3.02
C ALA A 166 4.95 -2.13 3.90
N ALA A 167 4.00 -1.25 4.23
CA ALA A 167 2.81 -1.63 4.99
C ALA A 167 1.93 -2.63 4.23
N ARG A 168 1.76 -2.45 2.91
CA ARG A 168 1.05 -3.42 2.05
C ARG A 168 1.77 -4.75 1.98
N ALA A 169 3.08 -4.74 1.78
CA ALA A 169 3.90 -5.95 1.76
C ALA A 169 3.85 -6.71 3.09
N PHE A 170 3.94 -6.00 4.21
CA PHE A 170 3.79 -6.57 5.55
C PHE A 170 2.39 -7.16 5.75
N GLY A 171 1.34 -6.44 5.35
CA GLY A 171 -0.05 -6.92 5.38
C GLY A 171 -0.32 -8.13 4.47
N ALA A 172 0.46 -8.30 3.40
CA ALA A 172 0.44 -9.48 2.53
C ALA A 172 1.23 -10.68 3.08
N GLY A 173 1.81 -10.57 4.28
CA GLY A 173 2.51 -11.65 4.97
C GLY A 173 4.05 -11.62 4.87
N MET A 174 4.65 -10.62 4.21
CA MET A 174 6.11 -10.43 4.21
C MET A 174 6.58 -9.75 5.51
N LEU A 175 6.55 -10.48 6.62
CA LEU A 175 6.80 -9.97 7.98
C LEU A 175 8.21 -9.38 8.20
N SER A 176 9.19 -9.79 7.39
CA SER A 176 10.56 -9.28 7.43
C SER A 176 10.74 -7.91 6.74
N THR A 177 9.67 -7.38 6.12
CA THR A 177 9.71 -6.08 5.44
C THR A 177 10.02 -4.96 6.43
N ARG A 178 10.98 -4.09 6.08
CA ARG A 178 11.33 -2.90 6.85
C ARG A 178 11.46 -1.69 5.94
N VAL A 179 11.09 -0.54 6.48
CA VAL A 179 11.19 0.74 5.77
C VAL A 179 12.57 1.33 6.03
N LYS A 180 13.30 1.64 4.95
CA LYS A 180 14.57 2.37 5.01
C LYS A 180 14.39 3.78 4.44
N LEU A 181 14.24 4.76 5.33
CA LEU A 181 14.25 6.18 4.97
C LEU A 181 15.55 6.84 5.42
N SER A 182 15.90 7.96 4.78
CA SER A 182 17.00 8.80 5.25
C SER A 182 16.64 9.43 6.59
N GLY A 183 17.61 9.59 7.50
CA GLY A 183 17.42 10.28 8.78
C GLY A 183 17.00 11.75 8.65
N LYS A 184 17.14 12.34 7.46
CA LYS A 184 16.65 13.70 7.13
C LYS A 184 15.19 13.72 6.65
N SER A 185 14.52 12.58 6.59
CA SER A 185 13.12 12.52 6.16
C SER A 185 12.19 13.02 7.27
N ASN A 186 11.23 13.86 6.91
CA ASN A 186 10.21 14.36 7.85
C ASN A 186 9.35 13.25 8.48
N ILE A 187 9.32 12.05 7.88
CA ILE A 187 8.58 10.90 8.39
C ILE A 187 9.51 9.78 8.89
N TYR A 188 10.78 10.10 9.18
CA TYR A 188 11.75 9.13 9.66
C TYR A 188 11.29 8.45 10.96
N GLU A 189 10.82 9.21 11.95
CA GLU A 189 10.32 8.66 13.22
C GLU A 189 9.13 7.71 13.01
N LEU A 190 8.19 8.08 12.14
CA LEU A 190 7.06 7.22 11.79
C LEU A 190 7.53 5.90 11.15
N SER A 191 8.58 5.95 10.32
CA SER A 191 9.16 4.72 9.75
C SER A 191 9.83 3.84 10.80
N GLN A 192 10.43 4.43 11.84
CA GLN A 192 11.00 3.68 12.97
C GLN A 192 9.89 3.02 13.80
N GLN A 193 8.82 3.75 14.13
CA GLN A 193 7.66 3.19 14.82
C GLN A 193 7.03 2.03 14.05
N PHE A 194 6.91 2.15 12.73
CA PHE A 194 6.48 1.04 11.88
C PHE A 194 7.42 -0.16 11.96
N ASN A 195 8.73 0.07 11.88
CA ASN A 195 9.73 -1.01 11.97
C ASN A 195 9.73 -1.71 13.33
N ASP A 196 9.54 -0.97 14.42
CA ASP A 196 9.44 -1.52 15.78
C ASP A 196 8.17 -2.36 15.95
N MET A 197 7.03 -1.85 15.46
CA MET A 197 5.77 -2.61 15.42
C MET A 197 5.93 -3.90 14.60
N ALA A 198 6.52 -3.80 13.41
CA ALA A 198 6.77 -4.95 12.54
C ALA A 198 7.66 -6.00 13.22
N ALA A 199 8.72 -5.56 13.92
CA ALA A 199 9.61 -6.46 14.67
C ALA A 199 8.91 -7.16 15.84
N ARG A 200 8.06 -6.44 16.59
CA ARG A 200 7.28 -7.03 17.69
C ARG A 200 6.29 -8.08 17.19
N ILE A 201 5.58 -7.78 16.10
CA ILE A 201 4.62 -8.71 15.48
C ILE A 201 5.36 -9.94 14.94
N GLU A 202 6.46 -9.76 14.21
CA GLU A 202 7.27 -10.85 13.69
C GLU A 202 7.79 -11.76 14.82
N ALA A 203 8.32 -11.18 15.90
CA ALA A 203 8.78 -11.92 17.07
C ALA A 203 7.64 -12.68 17.77
N SER A 204 6.47 -12.05 17.93
CA SER A 204 5.30 -12.69 18.54
C SER A 204 4.81 -13.88 17.72
N ILE A 205 4.76 -13.74 16.39
CA ILE A 205 4.39 -14.84 15.50
C ILE A 205 5.43 -15.96 15.59
N LYS A 206 6.73 -15.63 15.58
CA LYS A 206 7.82 -16.61 15.72
C LYS A 206 7.73 -17.38 17.05
N GLN A 207 7.49 -16.69 18.16
CA GLN A 207 7.33 -17.32 19.47
C GLN A 207 6.11 -18.26 19.51
N GLN A 208 4.99 -17.87 18.88
CA GLN A 208 3.84 -18.75 18.74
C GLN A 208 4.19 -20.00 17.91
N ARG A 209 5.01 -19.88 16.85
CA ARG A 209 5.50 -21.04 16.06
C ARG A 209 6.31 -22.00 16.92
N GLU A 210 7.30 -21.48 17.63
CA GLU A 210 8.19 -22.26 18.49
C GLU A 210 7.42 -22.95 19.61
N MET A 211 6.43 -22.27 20.22
CA MET A 211 5.56 -22.83 21.23
C MET A 211 4.72 -23.99 20.70
N MET A 212 4.08 -23.81 19.54
CA MET A 212 3.29 -24.88 18.91
C MET A 212 4.15 -26.10 18.56
N HIS A 213 5.37 -25.87 18.09
CA HIS A 213 6.32 -26.95 17.82
C HIS A 213 6.74 -27.67 19.11
N GLY A 214 7.04 -26.94 20.17
CA GLY A 214 7.37 -27.51 21.49
C GLY A 214 6.23 -28.33 22.09
N ILE A 215 5.01 -27.79 22.09
CA ILE A 215 3.80 -28.51 22.54
C ILE A 215 3.61 -29.82 21.76
N SER A 216 3.89 -29.82 20.45
CA SER A 216 3.83 -31.04 19.62
C SER A 216 4.72 -32.15 20.16
N HIS A 217 5.98 -31.82 20.45
CA HIS A 217 6.98 -32.78 20.90
C HIS A 217 6.71 -33.26 22.32
N GLU A 218 6.30 -32.35 23.21
CA GLU A 218 5.99 -32.65 24.61
C GLU A 218 4.72 -33.49 24.79
N LEU A 219 3.74 -33.41 23.88
CA LEU A 219 2.53 -34.24 23.92
C LEU A 219 2.73 -35.62 23.28
N LYS A 220 3.54 -35.72 22.22
CA LYS A 220 3.80 -37.00 21.53
C LYS A 220 4.51 -38.01 22.43
N THR A 221 5.42 -37.52 23.29
CA THR A 221 6.21 -38.35 24.20
C THR A 221 5.36 -39.09 25.25
N PRO A 222 4.47 -38.45 26.04
CA PRO A 222 3.60 -39.15 26.98
C PRO A 222 2.57 -40.04 26.28
N LEU A 223 2.07 -39.66 25.10
CA LEU A 223 1.16 -40.51 24.32
C LEU A 223 1.85 -41.82 23.89
N ALA A 224 3.07 -41.75 23.37
CA ALA A 224 3.86 -42.94 23.03
C ALA A 224 4.14 -43.83 24.26
N ARG A 225 4.36 -43.21 25.45
CA ARG A 225 4.53 -43.97 26.70
C ARG A 225 3.25 -44.65 27.15
N LEU A 226 2.08 -44.02 26.96
CA LEU A 226 0.78 -44.65 27.24
C LEU A 226 0.51 -45.80 26.27
N GLU A 227 0.78 -45.64 24.97
CA GLU A 227 0.67 -46.72 24.00
C GLU A 227 1.58 -47.91 24.35
N PHE A 228 2.84 -47.62 24.73
CA PHE A 228 3.80 -48.65 25.13
C PHE A 228 3.38 -49.34 26.44
N GLY A 229 2.92 -48.59 27.44
CA GLY A 229 2.39 -49.14 28.68
C GLY A 229 1.19 -50.05 28.44
N LEU A 230 0.28 -49.67 27.54
CA LEU A 230 -0.85 -50.52 27.13
C LEU A 230 -0.42 -51.75 26.35
N ALA A 231 0.63 -51.65 25.54
CA ALA A 231 1.21 -52.80 24.84
C ALA A 231 1.91 -53.77 25.81
N LEU A 232 2.54 -53.28 26.88
CA LEU A 232 3.17 -54.12 27.92
C LEU A 232 2.16 -54.80 28.84
N LEU A 233 0.99 -54.20 29.05
CA LEU A 233 -0.12 -54.82 29.79
C LEU A 233 -0.81 -55.95 29.00
N ALA A 234 -0.41 -56.19 27.75
CA ALA A 234 -0.91 -57.29 26.95
C ALA A 234 -0.30 -58.61 27.42
N ASP A 235 -1.02 -59.33 28.29
CA ASP A 235 -0.60 -60.65 28.78
C ASP A 235 -1.37 -61.78 28.09
N ALA A 236 -0.75 -62.97 27.97
CA ALA A 236 -1.35 -64.11 27.29
C ALA A 236 -2.58 -64.67 28.03
N ASP A 237 -2.60 -64.52 29.37
CA ASP A 237 -3.66 -64.97 30.28
C ASP A 237 -4.75 -63.90 30.56
N GLU A 238 -4.79 -62.79 29.81
CA GLU A 238 -5.81 -61.76 30.03
C GLU A 238 -7.24 -62.31 29.82
N THR A 239 -8.10 -62.10 30.81
CA THR A 239 -9.56 -62.33 30.68
C THR A 239 -10.16 -61.42 29.58
N GLY A 240 -11.23 -61.89 28.91
CA GLY A 240 -11.85 -61.15 27.79
C GLY A 240 -12.22 -59.69 28.12
N ARG A 241 -12.70 -59.42 29.35
CA ARG A 241 -13.02 -58.07 29.83
C ARG A 241 -11.80 -57.15 29.99
N MET A 242 -10.63 -57.70 30.31
CA MET A 242 -9.40 -56.91 30.43
C MET A 242 -8.86 -56.54 29.04
N ARG A 243 -8.87 -57.49 28.09
CA ARG A 243 -8.56 -57.21 26.68
C ARG A 243 -9.46 -56.11 26.10
N GLU A 244 -10.78 -56.21 26.29
CA GLU A 244 -11.73 -55.19 25.82
C GLU A 244 -11.44 -53.80 26.40
N ARG A 245 -11.12 -53.70 27.70
CA ARG A 245 -10.76 -52.43 28.35
C ARG A 245 -9.43 -51.88 27.84
N ARG A 246 -8.42 -52.73 27.67
CA ARG A 246 -7.10 -52.35 27.14
C ARG A 246 -7.22 -51.87 25.70
N ASP A 247 -7.98 -52.56 24.86
CA ASP A 247 -8.21 -52.17 23.47
C ASP A 247 -9.08 -50.91 23.36
N ALA A 248 -10.00 -50.68 24.31
CA ALA A 248 -10.68 -49.39 24.44
C ALA A 248 -9.70 -48.26 24.81
N LEU A 249 -8.86 -48.43 25.83
CA LEU A 249 -7.87 -47.41 26.23
C LEU A 249 -6.87 -47.12 25.11
N ARG A 250 -6.47 -48.16 24.35
CA ARG A 250 -5.57 -48.01 23.20
C ARG A 250 -6.20 -47.20 22.08
N ARG A 251 -7.51 -47.37 21.85
CA ARG A 251 -8.26 -46.52 20.92
C ARG A 251 -8.32 -45.08 21.42
N ASP A 252 -8.61 -44.84 22.70
CA ASP A 252 -8.66 -43.49 23.28
C ASP A 252 -7.31 -42.77 23.16
N VAL A 253 -6.18 -43.46 23.41
CA VAL A 253 -4.84 -42.87 23.26
C VAL A 253 -4.52 -42.52 21.81
N ARG A 254 -4.92 -43.36 20.85
CA ARG A 254 -4.77 -43.04 19.42
C ARG A 254 -5.64 -41.86 19.01
N GLU A 255 -6.88 -41.81 19.51
CA GLU A 255 -7.77 -40.66 19.25
C GLU A 255 -7.15 -39.36 19.76
N LEU A 256 -6.51 -39.38 20.95
CA LEU A 256 -5.80 -38.22 21.48
C LEU A 256 -4.58 -37.83 20.65
N ASP A 257 -3.80 -38.80 20.14
CA ASP A 257 -2.66 -38.52 19.25
C ASP A 257 -3.11 -37.89 17.92
N GLU A 258 -4.21 -38.39 17.36
CA GLU A 258 -4.83 -37.81 16.17
C GLU A 258 -5.32 -36.38 16.43
N LEU A 259 -6.06 -36.15 17.53
CA LEU A 259 -6.53 -34.81 17.92
C LEU A 259 -5.38 -33.81 18.06
N VAL A 260 -4.33 -34.20 18.79
CA VAL A 260 -3.17 -33.36 19.01
C VAL A 260 -2.50 -33.06 17.66
N THR A 261 -2.29 -34.07 16.83
CA THR A 261 -1.70 -33.90 15.50
C THR A 261 -2.54 -32.97 14.60
N GLU A 262 -3.86 -33.07 14.64
CA GLU A 262 -4.78 -32.17 13.91
C GLU A 262 -4.70 -30.73 14.42
N LEU A 263 -4.75 -30.52 15.73
CA LEU A 263 -4.68 -29.19 16.34
C LEU A 263 -3.36 -28.48 16.04
N LEU A 264 -2.25 -29.21 16.13
CA LEU A 264 -0.92 -28.69 15.79
C LEU A 264 -0.82 -28.34 14.30
N THR A 265 -1.49 -29.11 13.45
CA THR A 265 -1.53 -28.84 12.00
C THR A 265 -2.28 -27.56 11.71
N ILE A 266 -3.44 -27.35 12.33
CA ILE A 266 -4.16 -26.08 12.23
C ILE A 266 -3.27 -24.93 12.70
N GLY A 267 -2.64 -25.07 13.88
CA GLY A 267 -1.73 -24.05 14.41
C GLY A 267 -0.59 -23.70 13.46
N ARG A 268 0.04 -24.69 12.82
CA ARG A 268 1.10 -24.46 11.81
C ARG A 268 0.55 -23.74 10.58
N LEU A 269 -0.61 -24.17 10.07
CA LEU A 269 -1.22 -23.57 8.90
C LEU A 269 -1.75 -22.14 9.18
N GLU A 270 -2.22 -21.83 10.39
CA GLU A 270 -2.64 -20.48 10.82
C GLU A 270 -1.49 -19.48 10.76
N GLN A 271 -0.27 -19.92 11.02
CA GLN A 271 0.92 -19.09 11.07
C GLN A 271 1.45 -18.65 9.68
N GLY A 272 0.76 -19.02 8.58
CA GLY A 272 0.94 -18.46 7.23
C GLY A 272 1.77 -19.32 6.27
N ALA A 273 1.93 -18.85 5.03
CA ALA A 273 2.55 -19.57 3.90
C ALA A 273 4.06 -19.87 4.03
N SER A 274 4.69 -19.53 5.16
CA SER A 274 6.15 -19.66 5.37
C SER A 274 6.64 -21.10 5.51
N GLU A 275 5.75 -22.07 5.73
CA GLU A 275 6.06 -23.50 5.78
C GLU A 275 5.54 -24.28 4.57
N LEU A 276 4.93 -23.61 3.58
CA LEU A 276 4.48 -24.28 2.37
C LEU A 276 5.73 -24.75 1.60
N ALA A 277 5.79 -26.03 1.23
CA ALA A 277 6.83 -26.56 0.36
C ALA A 277 6.26 -26.82 -1.05
N PRO A 278 5.93 -25.76 -1.82
CA PRO A 278 5.34 -25.93 -3.14
C PRO A 278 6.35 -26.58 -4.09
N MET A 279 5.90 -27.62 -4.77
CA MET A 279 6.64 -28.28 -5.85
C MET A 279 5.68 -28.56 -7.01
N GLU A 280 6.24 -28.70 -8.20
CA GLU A 280 5.48 -29.18 -9.34
C GLU A 280 5.19 -30.67 -9.15
N VAL A 281 3.91 -31.04 -9.19
CA VAL A 281 3.45 -32.41 -8.99
C VAL A 281 2.62 -32.86 -10.18
N ASP A 282 2.77 -34.13 -10.53
CA ASP A 282 1.85 -34.83 -11.43
C ASP A 282 0.53 -35.06 -10.70
N VAL A 283 -0.57 -34.55 -11.26
CA VAL A 283 -1.89 -34.59 -10.61
C VAL A 283 -2.45 -36.00 -10.59
N ASP A 284 -2.27 -36.78 -11.66
CA ASP A 284 -2.73 -38.17 -11.71
C ASP A 284 -2.01 -39.00 -10.64
N ALA A 285 -0.68 -38.87 -10.55
CA ALA A 285 0.10 -39.58 -9.54
C ALA A 285 -0.27 -39.19 -8.10
N LEU A 286 -0.59 -37.92 -7.85
CA LEU A 286 -1.06 -37.45 -6.55
C LEU A 286 -2.40 -38.08 -6.17
N ILE A 287 -3.35 -38.07 -7.11
CA ILE A 287 -4.71 -38.59 -6.91
C ILE A 287 -4.67 -40.11 -6.73
N ASP A 288 -3.90 -40.83 -7.55
CA ASP A 288 -3.71 -42.28 -7.43
C ASP A 288 -3.06 -42.66 -6.11
N SER A 289 -2.05 -41.91 -5.66
CA SER A 289 -1.43 -42.15 -4.35
C SER A 289 -2.42 -41.95 -3.20
N VAL A 290 -3.25 -40.91 -3.26
CA VAL A 290 -4.29 -40.66 -2.25
C VAL A 290 -5.32 -41.77 -2.25
N ALA A 291 -5.82 -42.18 -3.42
CA ALA A 291 -6.80 -43.25 -3.55
C ALA A 291 -6.24 -44.59 -3.04
N GLY A 292 -5.01 -44.93 -3.38
CA GLY A 292 -4.33 -46.14 -2.92
C GLY A 292 -4.16 -46.20 -1.40
N ASN A 293 -3.93 -45.05 -0.74
CA ASN A 293 -3.77 -44.99 0.72
C ASN A 293 -5.06 -45.26 1.50
N VAL A 294 -6.23 -45.18 0.88
CA VAL A 294 -7.55 -45.38 1.55
C VAL A 294 -8.38 -46.50 0.92
N ALA A 295 -7.88 -47.14 -0.13
CA ALA A 295 -8.62 -48.17 -0.84
C ALA A 295 -9.06 -49.31 0.09
N ASP A 296 -8.15 -49.84 0.90
CA ASP A 296 -8.43 -50.94 1.83
C ASP A 296 -9.43 -50.50 2.93
N ASP A 297 -9.19 -49.33 3.56
CA ASP A 297 -10.06 -48.77 4.61
C ASP A 297 -11.51 -48.54 4.14
N ILE A 298 -11.68 -48.15 2.87
CA ILE A 298 -12.99 -47.90 2.26
C ILE A 298 -13.65 -49.21 1.83
N ALA A 299 -12.88 -50.15 1.28
CA ALA A 299 -13.37 -51.46 0.88
C ALA A 299 -13.87 -52.28 2.08
N ASP A 300 -13.16 -52.21 3.22
CA ASP A 300 -13.58 -52.85 4.48
C ASP A 300 -14.92 -52.34 5.02
N ARG A 301 -15.32 -51.11 4.62
CA ARG A 301 -16.63 -50.51 4.95
C ARG A 301 -17.71 -50.84 3.92
N GLY A 302 -17.38 -51.56 2.85
CA GLY A 302 -18.31 -51.89 1.77
C GLY A 302 -18.68 -50.70 0.89
N ILE A 303 -17.83 -49.67 0.82
CA ILE A 303 -18.03 -48.46 0.03
C ILE A 303 -17.17 -48.55 -1.24
N ALA A 304 -17.68 -48.09 -2.38
CA ALA A 304 -16.91 -47.96 -3.61
C ALA A 304 -16.23 -46.59 -3.70
N LEU A 305 -14.93 -46.54 -3.96
CA LEU A 305 -14.18 -45.32 -4.30
C LEU A 305 -13.93 -45.27 -5.80
N ASP A 306 -14.57 -44.32 -6.49
CA ASP A 306 -14.33 -44.05 -7.90
C ASP A 306 -13.41 -42.84 -8.05
N VAL A 307 -12.46 -42.91 -8.99
CA VAL A 307 -11.50 -41.84 -9.26
C VAL A 307 -11.66 -41.37 -10.70
N SER A 308 -11.67 -40.06 -10.92
CA SER A 308 -11.71 -39.45 -12.25
C SER A 308 -10.78 -38.24 -12.34
N THR A 309 -9.84 -38.27 -13.27
CA THR A 309 -8.96 -37.13 -13.58
C THR A 309 -9.22 -36.57 -14.97
N LEU A 310 -10.43 -36.81 -15.50
CA LEU A 310 -10.84 -36.32 -16.82
C LEU A 310 -10.79 -34.78 -16.83
N ASP A 311 -10.01 -34.20 -17.74
CA ASP A 311 -9.76 -32.76 -17.87
C ASP A 311 -8.91 -32.11 -16.74
N ALA A 312 -8.21 -32.89 -15.91
CA ALA A 312 -7.23 -32.36 -14.96
C ALA A 312 -6.01 -31.74 -15.68
N PRO A 313 -5.35 -30.73 -15.09
CA PRO A 313 -4.01 -30.34 -15.53
C PRO A 313 -3.01 -31.48 -15.31
N ALA A 314 -2.12 -31.74 -16.28
CA ALA A 314 -1.08 -32.78 -16.12
C ALA A 314 -0.18 -32.53 -14.91
N THR A 315 0.24 -31.26 -14.71
CA THR A 315 1.00 -30.84 -13.53
C THR A 315 0.39 -29.62 -12.85
N HIS A 316 0.61 -29.50 -11.55
CA HIS A 316 0.23 -28.33 -10.75
C HIS A 316 1.27 -28.02 -9.68
N VAL A 317 1.39 -26.76 -9.25
CA VAL A 317 2.33 -26.35 -8.20
C VAL A 317 1.60 -26.27 -6.86
N CYS A 318 1.85 -27.23 -5.97
CA CYS A 318 1.29 -27.27 -4.61
C CYS A 318 2.21 -27.99 -3.63
N ASP A 319 1.86 -27.99 -2.35
CA ASP A 319 2.47 -28.88 -1.36
C ASP A 319 1.70 -30.23 -1.36
N PRO A 320 2.28 -31.31 -1.95
CA PRO A 320 1.57 -32.57 -2.12
C PRO A 320 1.14 -33.19 -0.79
N LYS A 321 1.91 -33.00 0.29
CA LYS A 321 1.60 -33.60 1.59
C LYS A 321 0.37 -32.96 2.20
N LEU A 322 0.26 -31.64 2.11
CA LEU A 322 -0.91 -30.90 2.61
C LEU A 322 -2.15 -31.17 1.76
N VAL A 323 -2.02 -31.18 0.43
CA VAL A 323 -3.14 -31.49 -0.48
C VAL A 323 -3.63 -32.92 -0.28
N ALA A 324 -2.72 -33.91 -0.23
CA ALA A 324 -3.08 -35.30 0.05
C ALA A 324 -3.83 -35.41 1.39
N ARG A 325 -3.35 -34.72 2.43
CA ARG A 325 -4.03 -34.71 3.73
C ARG A 325 -5.44 -34.12 3.67
N ALA A 326 -5.64 -33.03 2.93
CA ALA A 326 -6.97 -32.45 2.74
C ALA A 326 -7.91 -33.44 2.02
N LEU A 327 -7.44 -34.10 0.97
CA LEU A 327 -8.21 -35.11 0.26
C LEU A 327 -8.54 -36.32 1.14
N LEU A 328 -7.56 -36.84 1.89
CA LEU A 328 -7.77 -37.93 2.84
C LEU A 328 -8.84 -37.58 3.88
N ASN A 329 -8.83 -36.35 4.40
CA ASN A 329 -9.86 -35.88 5.34
C ASN A 329 -11.25 -35.83 4.67
N LEU A 330 -11.34 -35.35 3.43
CA LEU A 330 -12.60 -35.33 2.69
C LEU A 330 -13.12 -36.72 2.36
N ILE A 331 -12.25 -37.63 1.91
CA ILE A 331 -12.62 -39.00 1.56
C ILE A 331 -13.05 -39.78 2.81
N ARG A 332 -12.32 -39.67 3.92
CA ARG A 332 -12.71 -40.29 5.20
C ARG A 332 -14.03 -39.73 5.72
N ASN A 333 -14.27 -38.43 5.54
CA ASN A 333 -15.55 -37.82 5.86
C ASN A 333 -16.66 -38.37 4.96
N GLY A 334 -16.46 -38.43 3.65
CA GLY A 334 -17.39 -39.03 2.70
C GLY A 334 -17.70 -40.49 3.05
N ALA A 335 -16.68 -41.32 3.27
CA ALA A 335 -16.82 -42.74 3.62
C ALA A 335 -17.45 -42.99 5.00
N ARG A 336 -17.59 -41.96 5.84
CA ARG A 336 -18.32 -42.08 7.11
C ARG A 336 -19.83 -41.92 6.93
N TYR A 337 -20.25 -41.08 5.99
CA TYR A 337 -21.65 -40.70 5.78
C TYR A 337 -22.26 -41.30 4.51
N ALA A 338 -21.43 -41.76 3.57
CA ALA A 338 -21.84 -42.42 2.36
C ALA A 338 -22.56 -43.74 2.67
N SER A 339 -23.56 -44.05 1.86
CA SER A 339 -24.25 -45.33 1.93
C SER A 339 -23.51 -46.40 1.12
N ARG A 340 -23.01 -46.04 -0.06
CA ARG A 340 -22.41 -47.00 -1.01
C ARG A 340 -21.23 -46.46 -1.78
N LYS A 341 -21.11 -45.14 -1.97
CA LYS A 341 -20.16 -44.60 -2.95
C LYS A 341 -19.57 -43.26 -2.56
N VAL A 342 -18.27 -43.12 -2.82
CA VAL A 342 -17.53 -41.87 -2.82
C VAL A 342 -16.83 -41.69 -4.16
N VAL A 343 -16.88 -40.50 -4.75
CA VAL A 343 -16.18 -40.16 -5.99
C VAL A 343 -15.15 -39.08 -5.71
N LEU A 344 -13.89 -39.33 -6.08
CA LEU A 344 -12.81 -38.35 -6.10
C LEU A 344 -12.58 -37.90 -7.54
N ALA A 345 -12.69 -36.61 -7.81
CA ALA A 345 -12.45 -36.05 -9.13
C ALA A 345 -11.42 -34.92 -9.12
N ALA A 346 -10.60 -34.85 -10.16
CA ALA A 346 -9.73 -33.72 -10.45
C ALA A 346 -10.05 -33.17 -11.85
N THR A 347 -10.21 -31.86 -11.95
CA THR A 347 -10.53 -31.15 -13.20
C THR A 347 -9.80 -29.81 -13.27
N ARG A 348 -9.80 -29.17 -14.44
CA ARG A 348 -9.30 -27.81 -14.62
C ARG A 348 -10.47 -26.84 -14.83
N ASP A 349 -10.45 -25.69 -14.15
CA ASP A 349 -11.41 -24.63 -14.44
C ASP A 349 -10.99 -23.76 -15.65
N ARG A 350 -11.85 -22.80 -16.04
CA ARG A 350 -11.56 -21.89 -17.16
C ARG A 350 -10.35 -20.98 -16.93
N SER A 351 -9.96 -20.74 -15.68
CA SER A 351 -8.80 -19.91 -15.31
C SER A 351 -7.49 -20.71 -15.29
N GLY A 352 -7.56 -22.03 -15.46
CA GLY A 352 -6.43 -22.94 -15.36
C GLY A 352 -6.18 -23.48 -13.95
N ALA A 353 -7.02 -23.14 -12.97
CA ALA A 353 -6.94 -23.64 -11.60
C ALA A 353 -7.23 -25.14 -11.53
N LEU A 354 -6.57 -25.83 -10.60
CA LEU A 354 -6.85 -27.23 -10.28
C LEU A 354 -8.08 -27.28 -9.36
N VAL A 355 -9.10 -28.01 -9.78
CA VAL A 355 -10.34 -28.21 -9.03
C VAL A 355 -10.44 -29.66 -8.61
N LEU A 356 -10.42 -29.89 -7.30
CA LEU A 356 -10.53 -31.22 -6.69
C LEU A 356 -11.90 -31.35 -6.05
N SER A 357 -12.69 -32.36 -6.40
CA SER A 357 -13.98 -32.63 -5.76
C SER A 357 -14.04 -34.00 -5.11
N VAL A 358 -14.73 -34.07 -3.97
CA VAL A 358 -15.11 -35.32 -3.30
C VAL A 358 -16.61 -35.31 -3.11
N ASP A 359 -17.27 -36.28 -3.73
CA ASP A 359 -18.73 -36.41 -3.78
C ASP A 359 -19.16 -37.71 -3.05
N ASP A 360 -20.13 -37.62 -2.14
CA ASP A 360 -20.72 -38.78 -1.46
C ASP A 360 -22.23 -38.93 -1.74
N ASP A 361 -22.76 -40.14 -1.47
CA ASP A 361 -24.18 -40.51 -1.53
C ASP A 361 -24.88 -40.53 -0.16
N GLY A 362 -24.37 -39.74 0.79
CA GLY A 362 -24.91 -39.61 2.14
C GLY A 362 -26.12 -38.65 2.25
N PRO A 363 -26.48 -38.20 3.47
CA PRO A 363 -27.62 -37.30 3.68
C PRO A 363 -27.38 -35.84 3.23
N GLY A 364 -26.15 -35.51 2.82
CA GLY A 364 -25.76 -34.15 2.46
C GLY A 364 -25.68 -33.20 3.67
N ILE A 365 -25.48 -31.90 3.39
CA ILE A 365 -25.40 -30.86 4.43
C ILE A 365 -26.39 -29.72 4.10
N PRO A 366 -27.28 -29.35 5.04
CA PRO A 366 -28.22 -28.24 4.86
C PRO A 366 -27.52 -26.93 4.51
N ALA A 367 -28.09 -26.15 3.59
CA ALA A 367 -27.50 -24.89 3.09
C ALA A 367 -27.11 -23.91 4.21
N ALA A 368 -27.91 -23.81 5.28
CA ALA A 368 -27.66 -22.95 6.42
C ALA A 368 -26.41 -23.32 7.23
N GLU A 369 -25.97 -24.58 7.16
CA GLU A 369 -24.85 -25.10 7.95
C GLU A 369 -23.55 -25.22 7.13
N ARG A 370 -23.62 -25.13 5.80
CA ARG A 370 -22.47 -25.28 4.87
C ARG A 370 -21.29 -24.36 5.17
N ALA A 371 -21.54 -23.14 5.66
CA ALA A 371 -20.46 -22.22 6.03
C ALA A 371 -19.81 -22.61 7.37
N ARG A 372 -20.60 -23.14 8.30
CA ARG A 372 -20.19 -23.42 9.69
C ARG A 372 -19.46 -24.75 9.82
N VAL A 373 -19.70 -25.73 8.93
CA VAL A 373 -19.02 -27.04 8.98
C VAL A 373 -17.51 -26.97 8.79
N PHE A 374 -16.98 -25.85 8.28
CA PHE A 374 -15.55 -25.61 8.18
C PHE A 374 -14.95 -24.91 9.41
N GLU A 375 -15.75 -24.57 10.43
CA GLU A 375 -15.27 -24.03 11.70
C GLU A 375 -14.67 -25.13 12.57
N PRO A 376 -13.54 -24.89 13.26
CA PRO A 376 -12.94 -25.89 14.16
C PRO A 376 -13.92 -26.34 15.25
N PHE A 377 -13.92 -27.64 15.54
CA PHE A 377 -14.78 -28.31 16.54
C PHE A 377 -16.28 -28.28 16.24
N GLN A 378 -16.69 -27.83 15.06
CA GLN A 378 -18.10 -27.79 14.68
C GLN A 378 -18.56 -29.18 14.17
N ARG A 379 -19.67 -29.67 14.72
CA ARG A 379 -20.36 -30.90 14.28
C ARG A 379 -21.85 -30.58 14.06
N LEU A 380 -22.45 -31.19 13.04
CA LEU A 380 -23.88 -31.09 12.73
C LEU A 380 -24.71 -31.89 13.74
N ASP A 381 -24.24 -33.10 14.07
CA ASP A 381 -24.89 -33.96 15.05
C ASP A 381 -24.36 -33.71 16.46
N SER A 382 -25.23 -33.21 17.33
CA SER A 382 -25.05 -33.09 18.78
C SER A 382 -25.35 -34.41 19.53
N SER A 383 -25.59 -35.51 18.79
CA SER A 383 -25.85 -36.81 19.39
C SER A 383 -24.56 -37.40 20.01
N ARG A 384 -24.72 -37.84 21.25
CA ARG A 384 -23.69 -38.35 22.18
C ARG A 384 -23.07 -39.69 21.78
N ASP A 385 -23.13 -40.09 20.51
CA ASP A 385 -22.45 -41.30 20.05
C ASP A 385 -20.98 -40.99 19.81
N ARG A 386 -20.21 -41.07 20.90
CA ARG A 386 -18.73 -41.14 20.89
C ARG A 386 -18.19 -42.25 19.99
N GLN A 387 -19.03 -43.17 19.52
CA GLN A 387 -18.63 -44.31 18.70
C GLN A 387 -18.44 -43.98 17.21
N THR A 388 -18.97 -42.87 16.69
CA THR A 388 -18.90 -42.60 15.23
C THR A 388 -17.71 -41.72 14.79
N GLY A 389 -16.90 -41.20 15.72
CA GLY A 389 -15.51 -40.72 15.48
C GLY A 389 -15.33 -39.26 15.03
N GLY A 390 -14.19 -38.63 15.36
CA GLY A 390 -13.71 -37.36 14.80
C GLY A 390 -14.03 -36.09 15.60
N PHE A 391 -13.02 -35.22 15.75
CA PHE A 391 -13.03 -34.04 16.62
C PHE A 391 -13.59 -32.75 15.99
N GLY A 392 -14.07 -32.81 14.75
CA GLY A 392 -14.54 -31.63 14.01
C GLY A 392 -13.42 -30.71 13.53
N LEU A 393 -12.18 -31.22 13.41
CA LEU A 393 -11.03 -30.45 12.91
C LEU A 393 -10.72 -30.74 11.44
N GLY A 394 -11.14 -31.89 10.91
CA GLY A 394 -10.81 -32.34 9.55
C GLY A 394 -11.20 -31.33 8.46
N LEU A 395 -12.44 -30.83 8.46
CA LEU A 395 -12.91 -29.84 7.48
C LEU A 395 -12.25 -28.46 7.67
N ALA A 396 -11.93 -28.08 8.90
CA ALA A 396 -11.15 -26.87 9.17
C ALA A 396 -9.74 -26.96 8.57
N ILE A 397 -9.09 -28.12 8.68
CA ILE A 397 -7.80 -28.40 8.01
C ILE A 397 -7.95 -28.27 6.50
N VAL A 398 -8.98 -28.87 5.89
CA VAL A 398 -9.21 -28.79 4.44
C VAL A 398 -9.30 -27.33 3.97
N ARG A 399 -10.15 -26.53 4.65
CA ARG A 399 -10.29 -25.11 4.31
C ARG A 399 -8.99 -24.36 4.45
N ARG A 400 -8.23 -24.65 5.52
CA ARG A 400 -6.96 -23.97 5.75
C ARG A 400 -5.91 -24.36 4.71
N VAL A 401 -5.84 -25.63 4.32
CA VAL A 401 -4.97 -26.10 3.23
C VAL A 401 -5.29 -25.36 1.93
N ALA A 402 -6.57 -25.21 1.57
CA ALA A 402 -6.97 -24.46 0.37
C ALA A 402 -6.50 -22.98 0.46
N GLN A 403 -6.73 -22.33 1.60
CA GLN A 403 -6.36 -20.92 1.83
C GLN A 403 -4.85 -20.67 1.75
N VAL A 404 -4.00 -21.52 2.34
CA VAL A 404 -2.54 -21.33 2.27
C VAL A 404 -2.00 -21.54 0.85
N HIS A 405 -2.73 -22.29 0.01
CA HIS A 405 -2.44 -22.42 -1.41
C HIS A 405 -2.97 -21.24 -2.25
N GLY A 406 -3.68 -20.28 -1.65
CA GLY A 406 -4.30 -19.13 -2.32
C GLY A 406 -5.69 -19.43 -2.89
N GLY A 407 -6.23 -20.60 -2.60
CA GLY A 407 -7.52 -21.08 -3.05
C GLY A 407 -8.61 -21.02 -1.97
N ASP A 408 -9.70 -21.75 -2.20
CA ASP A 408 -10.78 -21.92 -1.23
C ASP A 408 -11.45 -23.29 -1.36
N VAL A 409 -12.23 -23.67 -0.35
CA VAL A 409 -13.09 -24.86 -0.38
C VAL A 409 -14.55 -24.45 -0.23
N ARG A 410 -15.41 -25.07 -1.02
CA ARG A 410 -16.86 -24.84 -0.99
C ARG A 410 -17.63 -26.14 -0.94
N LEU A 411 -18.88 -26.04 -0.50
CA LEU A 411 -19.82 -27.14 -0.48
C LEU A 411 -20.92 -26.94 -1.52
N GLU A 412 -21.13 -27.94 -2.35
CA GLU A 412 -22.12 -27.98 -3.42
C GLU A 412 -23.07 -29.17 -3.22
N ASP A 413 -24.13 -29.21 -4.04
CA ASP A 413 -25.01 -30.37 -4.10
C ASP A 413 -24.31 -31.49 -4.89
N SER A 414 -24.22 -32.67 -4.29
CA SER A 414 -23.62 -33.84 -4.94
C SER A 414 -24.55 -34.38 -6.03
N PRO A 415 -24.03 -34.74 -7.22
CA PRO A 415 -24.80 -35.47 -8.22
C PRO A 415 -25.24 -36.86 -7.73
N LEU A 416 -24.64 -37.37 -6.64
CA LEU A 416 -25.03 -38.62 -5.98
C LEU A 416 -26.13 -38.42 -4.92
N GLY A 417 -26.55 -37.18 -4.65
CA GLY A 417 -27.58 -36.83 -3.67
C GLY A 417 -27.07 -36.50 -2.26
N GLY A 418 -25.77 -36.72 -1.97
CA GLY A 418 -25.13 -36.36 -0.70
C GLY A 418 -24.38 -35.03 -0.71
N ALA A 419 -23.21 -34.97 -0.07
CA ALA A 419 -22.39 -33.76 -0.03
C ALA A 419 -21.30 -33.76 -1.11
N ARG A 420 -21.05 -32.58 -1.70
CA ARG A 420 -19.93 -32.35 -2.63
C ARG A 420 -19.00 -31.29 -2.06
N PHE A 421 -17.77 -31.68 -1.76
CA PHE A 421 -16.71 -30.77 -1.33
C PHE A 421 -15.85 -30.42 -2.54
N VAL A 422 -15.66 -29.13 -2.82
CA VAL A 422 -14.87 -28.66 -3.98
C VAL A 422 -13.74 -27.76 -3.49
N ILE A 423 -12.49 -28.21 -3.63
CA ILE A 423 -11.28 -27.43 -3.39
C ILE A 423 -10.84 -26.82 -4.72
N THR A 424 -10.61 -25.51 -4.75
CA THR A 424 -10.04 -24.82 -5.92
C THR A 424 -8.65 -24.29 -5.59
N LEU A 425 -7.63 -24.70 -6.34
CA LEU A 425 -6.25 -24.26 -6.18
C LEU A 425 -5.82 -23.43 -7.42
N PRO A 426 -5.55 -22.12 -7.27
CA PRO A 426 -5.19 -21.27 -8.40
C PRO A 426 -3.82 -21.64 -8.98
N MET A 427 -3.60 -21.33 -10.26
CA MET A 427 -2.27 -21.49 -10.86
C MET A 427 -1.22 -20.68 -10.09
N ARG A 428 -0.17 -21.36 -9.65
CA ARG A 428 1.04 -20.76 -9.08
C ARG A 428 2.21 -20.99 -10.03
N ALA A 429 2.97 -19.93 -10.30
CA ALA A 429 4.32 -20.08 -10.83
C ALA A 429 5.25 -20.54 -9.70
N LEU A 430 6.20 -21.43 -9.99
CA LEU A 430 7.29 -21.73 -9.06
C LEU A 430 8.01 -20.42 -8.70
N PRO A 431 8.33 -20.17 -7.41
CA PRO A 431 9.09 -18.98 -7.02
C PRO A 431 10.43 -18.94 -7.78
N ASP A 432 10.76 -17.79 -8.39
CA ASP A 432 12.00 -17.58 -9.18
C ASP A 432 13.29 -17.90 -8.41
N THR A 433 13.23 -17.97 -7.07
CA THR A 433 14.36 -18.24 -6.17
C THR A 433 14.98 -19.64 -6.30
N LEU A 434 14.35 -20.58 -7.00
CA LEU A 434 14.91 -21.91 -7.25
C LEU A 434 15.75 -21.99 -8.54
N PHE A 435 15.59 -21.06 -9.48
CA PHE A 435 16.36 -21.03 -10.72
C PHE A 435 17.77 -20.44 -10.54
N ASP A 436 17.99 -19.63 -9.50
CA ASP A 436 19.28 -18.96 -9.26
C ASP A 436 20.36 -19.91 -8.68
N VAL A 437 19.94 -20.92 -7.90
CA VAL A 437 20.87 -21.91 -7.31
C VAL A 437 21.41 -22.88 -8.38
N ALA A 438 20.60 -23.22 -9.39
CA ALA A 438 21.01 -24.12 -10.46
C ALA A 438 21.99 -23.44 -11.45
N GLN A 439 21.88 -22.14 -11.69
CA GLN A 439 22.80 -21.40 -12.57
C GLN A 439 24.11 -21.03 -11.88
N GLY A 440 24.10 -20.73 -10.57
CA GLY A 440 25.32 -20.48 -9.79
C GLY A 440 26.22 -21.71 -9.62
N ALA A 441 25.65 -22.92 -9.59
CA ALA A 441 26.42 -24.15 -9.51
C ALA A 441 27.13 -24.50 -10.85
N ALA A 442 26.53 -24.14 -11.99
CA ALA A 442 27.11 -24.37 -13.30
C ALA A 442 28.28 -23.42 -13.63
N SER A 443 28.23 -22.17 -13.17
CA SER A 443 29.33 -21.20 -13.38
C SER A 443 30.55 -21.49 -12.50
N THR A 444 30.36 -22.08 -11.31
CA THR A 444 31.46 -22.37 -10.38
C THR A 444 32.29 -23.58 -10.81
N HIS A 445 31.72 -24.51 -11.60
CA HIS A 445 32.47 -25.66 -12.13
C HIS A 445 33.21 -25.39 -13.45
N ALA A 446 32.83 -24.36 -14.21
CA ALA A 446 33.54 -23.99 -15.44
C ALA A 446 34.86 -23.25 -15.14
N ASP A 447 34.89 -22.41 -14.11
CA ASP A 447 36.08 -21.59 -13.77
C ASP A 447 37.19 -22.40 -13.04
N ALA A 448 36.84 -23.49 -12.36
CA ALA A 448 37.79 -24.35 -11.68
C ALA A 448 38.64 -25.24 -12.63
N ARG A 449 38.16 -25.50 -13.87
CA ARG A 449 38.92 -26.30 -14.85
C ARG A 449 39.93 -25.49 -15.67
N HIS A 450 39.92 -24.16 -15.59
CA HIS A 450 40.87 -23.32 -16.34
C HIS A 450 42.08 -22.85 -15.52
N ARG A 451 42.11 -23.06 -14.19
CA ARG A 451 43.22 -22.62 -13.31
C ARG A 451 44.16 -23.73 -12.80
N SER A 452 43.96 -24.99 -13.18
CA SER A 452 44.80 -26.13 -12.72
C SER A 452 45.81 -26.65 -13.76
N GLY A 453 46.22 -25.81 -14.72
CA GLY A 453 47.04 -26.23 -15.89
C GLY A 453 48.35 -25.48 -16.10
N ALA A 454 48.96 -24.88 -15.07
CA ALA A 454 50.27 -24.22 -15.20
C ALA A 454 51.22 -24.73 -14.10
N GLY A 455 51.93 -25.82 -14.41
CA GLY A 455 53.01 -26.35 -13.59
C GLY A 455 54.23 -25.41 -13.63
N ALA A 456 54.60 -24.86 -12.47
CA ALA A 456 55.85 -24.14 -12.29
C ALA A 456 56.97 -25.12 -11.91
N VAL A 457 57.94 -25.27 -12.82
CA VAL A 457 59.21 -25.95 -12.62
C VAL A 457 60.14 -25.00 -11.86
N ILE A 458 60.65 -25.42 -10.70
CA ILE A 458 61.69 -24.72 -9.93
C ILE A 458 63.05 -25.35 -10.28
N PRO A 459 64.07 -24.59 -10.72
CA PRO A 459 65.42 -25.11 -10.87
C PRO A 459 66.22 -24.98 -9.57
N LEU A 460 67.05 -25.99 -9.32
CA LEU A 460 68.05 -26.06 -8.26
C LEU A 460 69.17 -25.03 -8.46
N ARG A 461 69.41 -24.18 -7.46
CA ARG A 461 70.72 -23.95 -6.85
C ARG A 461 70.62 -23.17 -5.54
#